data_AF-A0A945AL67-F1
#
_entry.id   AF-A0A945AL67-F1
#
_cell.length_a   1.000
_cell.length_b   1.000
_cell.length_c   1.000
_cell.angle_alpha   90.00
_cell.angle_beta   90.00
_cell.angle_gamma   90.00
#
_symmetry.space_group_name_H-M   'P 1'
#
loop_
_entity.id
_entity.type
_entity.pdbx_description
1 polymer ?
#
loop_
_entity_poly.entity_id
_entity_poly.type
_entity_poly.pdbx_seq_one_letter_code
_entity_poly.pdbx_strand_id
1 'polypeptide(L)'
;MSGQQTDYAMLIASLSPHSMSLWDVKSKPVTRLHLERRLALLNNQDRQQLAEIETNLHWAKMSMENNDVEISIAAEHIIQSLDKPLLQEVIIWRMELRTIMAAIRRRKLGKDAPAKNERWGYGQVVPFIRKNWQIDDFSLSHRFAWVSHANTLFIENKSVELEKLL
;
A
#
# COMPACT_ATOMS: atom_id res chain seq x y z
N MET A 1 11.09 -10.34 -29.30
CA MET A 1 10.49 -10.74 -28.02
C MET A 1 11.49 -11.36 -27.03
N SER A 2 12.66 -11.86 -27.48
CA SER A 2 13.70 -12.42 -26.59
C SER A 2 14.50 -11.39 -25.76
N GLY A 3 14.69 -10.16 -26.27
CA GLY A 3 15.44 -9.10 -25.55
C GLY A 3 14.77 -8.67 -24.24
N GLN A 4 13.47 -8.35 -24.29
CA GLN A 4 12.73 -7.84 -23.13
C GLN A 4 12.68 -8.84 -21.96
N GLN A 5 12.56 -10.14 -22.24
CA GLN A 5 12.58 -11.17 -21.20
C GLN A 5 13.96 -11.29 -20.54
N THR A 6 15.03 -11.05 -21.31
CA THR A 6 16.41 -11.03 -20.82
C THR A 6 16.65 -9.80 -19.94
N ASP A 7 16.13 -8.63 -20.34
CA ASP A 7 16.22 -7.39 -19.56
C ASP A 7 15.54 -7.51 -18.20
N TYR A 8 14.35 -8.12 -18.16
CA TYR A 8 13.65 -8.40 -16.91
C TYR A 8 14.38 -9.41 -16.02
N ALA A 9 14.94 -10.47 -16.60
CA ALA A 9 15.74 -11.44 -15.84
C ALA A 9 17.01 -10.78 -15.25
N MET A 10 17.70 -9.95 -16.03
CA MET A 10 18.85 -9.16 -15.56
C MET A 10 18.45 -8.17 -14.47
N LEU A 11 17.31 -7.48 -14.63
CA LEU A 11 16.80 -6.56 -13.62
C LEU A 11 16.58 -7.30 -12.29
N ILE A 12 15.79 -8.38 -12.30
CA ILE A 12 15.49 -9.14 -11.08
C ILE A 12 16.76 -9.72 -10.45
N ALA A 13 17.68 -10.26 -11.25
CA ALA A 13 18.96 -10.77 -10.75
C ALA A 13 19.87 -9.67 -10.19
N SER A 14 19.75 -8.44 -10.68
CA SER A 14 20.50 -7.29 -10.16
C SER A 14 19.96 -6.76 -8.83
N LEU A 15 18.70 -7.05 -8.50
CA LEU A 15 18.09 -6.63 -7.24
C LEU A 15 18.66 -7.47 -6.10
N SER A 16 19.02 -6.80 -5.01
CA SER A 16 19.55 -7.50 -3.84
C SER A 16 18.40 -8.27 -3.17
N PRO A 17 18.62 -9.50 -2.67
CA PRO A 17 17.62 -10.21 -1.90
C PRO A 17 17.20 -9.35 -0.72
N HIS A 18 15.96 -8.90 -0.72
CA HIS A 18 15.39 -8.18 0.40
C HIS A 18 14.72 -9.22 1.30
N SER A 19 15.07 -9.18 2.59
CA SER A 19 14.28 -9.89 3.59
C SER A 19 12.82 -9.42 3.48
N MET A 20 11.88 -10.34 3.63
CA MET A 20 10.45 -9.99 3.71
C MET A 20 10.17 -9.09 4.92
N SER A 21 11.08 -9.06 5.89
CA SER A 21 11.07 -8.17 7.05
C SER A 21 12.21 -7.16 6.93
N LEU A 22 11.86 -5.87 6.91
CA LEU A 22 12.83 -4.77 6.96
C LEU A 22 13.64 -4.76 8.28
N TRP A 23 13.17 -5.49 9.28
CA TRP A 23 13.76 -5.60 10.60
C TRP A 23 14.82 -6.70 10.70
N ASP A 24 14.84 -7.64 9.75
CA ASP A 24 15.80 -8.76 9.70
C ASP A 24 16.91 -8.53 8.64
N VAL A 25 17.09 -7.27 8.24
CA VAL A 25 18.01 -6.87 7.17
C VAL A 25 19.46 -6.94 7.67
N LYS A 26 20.15 -8.02 7.29
CA LYS A 26 21.59 -8.23 7.59
C LYS A 26 22.53 -7.46 6.65
N SER A 27 22.03 -7.03 5.49
CA SER A 27 22.81 -6.36 4.45
C SER A 27 22.30 -4.94 4.22
N LYS A 28 23.19 -3.99 3.91
CA LYS A 28 22.78 -2.59 3.68
C LYS A 28 21.73 -2.52 2.55
N PRO A 29 20.57 -1.86 2.76
CA PRO A 29 19.56 -1.73 1.73
C PRO A 29 20.10 -0.95 0.52
N VAL A 30 19.55 -1.27 -0.66
CA VAL A 30 19.87 -0.58 -1.91
C VAL A 30 19.47 0.89 -1.77
N THR A 31 20.41 1.80 -2.04
CA THR A 31 20.12 3.25 -2.04
C THR A 31 19.19 3.61 -3.19
N ARG A 32 18.43 4.70 -3.07
CA ARG A 32 17.55 5.16 -4.17
C ARG A 32 18.31 5.34 -5.48
N LEU A 33 19.51 5.93 -5.42
CA LEU A 33 20.38 6.10 -6.59
C LEU A 33 20.76 4.76 -7.25
N HIS A 34 21.10 3.74 -6.46
CA HIS A 34 21.44 2.42 -7.00
C HIS A 34 20.22 1.69 -7.57
N LEU A 35 19.05 1.86 -6.95
CA LEU A 35 17.80 1.31 -7.47
C LEU A 35 17.46 1.94 -8.84
N GLU A 36 17.53 3.27 -8.95
CA GLU A 36 17.25 3.98 -10.21
C GLU A 36 18.19 3.56 -11.35
N ARG A 37 19.49 3.35 -11.04
CA ARG A 37 20.45 2.81 -12.01
C ARG A 37 20.06 1.41 -12.51
N ARG A 38 19.54 0.54 -11.63
CA ARG A 38 19.10 -0.81 -12.01
C ARG A 38 17.80 -0.75 -12.82
N LEU A 39 16.85 0.10 -12.41
CA LEU A 39 15.59 0.33 -13.12
C LEU A 39 15.78 0.95 -14.53
N ALA A 40 16.99 1.44 -14.85
CA ALA A 40 17.33 1.86 -16.21
C ALA A 40 17.25 0.71 -17.24
N LEU A 41 17.23 -0.56 -16.79
CA LEU A 41 16.99 -1.73 -17.64
C LEU A 41 15.53 -1.87 -18.10
N LEU A 42 14.58 -1.20 -17.43
CA LEU A 42 13.20 -1.14 -17.91
C LEU A 42 13.12 -0.34 -19.19
N ASN A 43 12.27 -0.79 -20.12
CA ASN A 43 11.89 0.03 -21.27
C ASN A 43 11.12 1.29 -20.82
N ASN A 44 10.93 2.23 -21.75
CA ASN A 44 10.31 3.51 -21.44
C ASN A 44 8.86 3.38 -20.94
N GLN A 45 8.07 2.47 -21.51
CA GLN A 45 6.69 2.24 -21.12
C GLN A 45 6.59 1.73 -19.68
N ASP A 46 7.35 0.69 -19.35
CA ASP A 46 7.36 0.07 -18.02
C ASP A 46 7.93 1.01 -16.96
N ARG A 47 8.92 1.83 -17.33
CA ARG A 47 9.47 2.88 -16.45
C ARG A 47 8.44 3.98 -16.17
N GLN A 48 7.71 4.42 -17.19
CA GLN A 48 6.66 5.43 -17.02
C GLN A 48 5.53 4.89 -16.14
N GLN A 49 5.08 3.67 -16.40
CA GLN A 49 4.05 3.00 -15.59
C GLN A 49 4.50 2.85 -14.13
N LEU A 50 5.76 2.45 -13.88
CA LEU A 50 6.30 2.39 -12.52
C LEU A 50 6.34 3.77 -11.84
N ALA A 51 6.72 4.82 -12.56
CA ALA A 51 6.76 6.18 -12.02
C ALA A 51 5.36 6.71 -11.65
N GLU A 52 4.34 6.40 -12.47
CA GLU A 52 2.94 6.72 -12.18
C GLU A 52 2.45 5.99 -10.93
N ILE A 53 2.75 4.69 -10.82
CA ILE A 53 2.45 3.88 -9.63
C ILE A 53 3.16 4.46 -8.38
N GLU A 54 4.46 4.75 -8.48
CA GLU A 54 5.23 5.31 -7.36
C GLU A 54 4.67 6.67 -6.91
N THR A 55 4.34 7.57 -7.83
CA THR A 55 3.86 8.92 -7.48
C THR A 55 2.58 8.88 -6.64
N ASN A 56 1.69 7.94 -6.93
CA ASN A 56 0.40 7.85 -6.27
C ASN A 56 0.38 6.91 -5.06
N LEU A 57 1.32 5.97 -4.96
CA LEU A 57 1.44 5.09 -3.80
C LEU A 57 2.51 5.55 -2.79
N HIS A 58 3.41 6.44 -3.16
CA HIS A 58 4.48 6.89 -2.27
C HIS A 58 4.01 8.04 -1.38
N TRP A 59 3.35 7.67 -0.28
CA TRP A 59 2.74 8.60 0.68
C TRP A 59 3.71 9.66 1.25
N ALA A 60 5.01 9.38 1.36
CA ALA A 60 5.97 10.42 1.80
C ALA A 60 6.10 11.59 0.81
N LYS A 61 5.56 11.45 -0.42
CA LYS A 61 5.43 12.52 -1.41
C LYS A 61 4.02 13.14 -1.44
N MET A 62 3.06 12.58 -0.71
CA MET A 62 1.69 13.09 -0.59
C MET A 62 1.65 14.05 0.61
N SER A 63 1.21 15.29 0.41
CA SER A 63 1.11 16.28 1.48
C SER A 63 0.15 15.79 2.57
N MET A 64 0.42 16.15 3.82
CA MET A 64 -0.51 15.91 4.95
C MET A 64 -1.88 16.59 4.75
N GLU A 65 -1.98 17.48 3.77
CA GLU A 65 -3.18 18.21 3.38
C GLU A 65 -4.08 17.45 2.38
N ASN A 66 -3.61 16.34 1.81
CA ASN A 66 -4.39 15.61 0.81
C ASN A 66 -5.63 14.96 1.46
N ASN A 67 -6.78 15.25 0.88
CA ASN A 67 -8.06 14.72 1.32
C ASN A 67 -8.16 13.23 0.95
N ASP A 68 -8.63 12.36 1.86
CA ASP A 68 -8.85 10.92 1.62
C ASP A 68 -9.62 10.65 0.32
N VAL A 69 -10.51 11.58 -0.07
CA VAL A 69 -11.22 11.60 -1.36
C VAL A 69 -10.25 11.58 -2.55
N GLU A 70 -9.31 12.53 -2.61
CA GLU A 70 -8.39 12.72 -3.74
C GLU A 70 -7.51 11.48 -3.93
N ILE A 71 -7.07 10.91 -2.81
CA ILE A 71 -6.25 9.70 -2.77
C ILE A 71 -7.01 8.52 -3.35
N SER A 72 -8.28 8.36 -2.96
CA SER A 72 -9.12 7.28 -3.48
C SER A 72 -9.46 7.45 -4.97
N ILE A 73 -9.53 8.68 -5.48
CA ILE A 73 -9.74 8.97 -6.91
C ILE A 73 -8.48 8.67 -7.71
N ALA A 74 -7.33 9.16 -7.24
CA ALA A 74 -6.04 8.92 -7.88
C ALA A 74 -5.72 7.41 -7.98
N ALA A 75 -5.99 6.66 -6.90
CA ALA A 75 -5.83 5.20 -6.90
C ALA A 75 -6.75 4.51 -7.91
N GLU A 76 -8.01 4.92 -8.00
CA GLU A 76 -8.96 4.37 -8.98
C GLU A 76 -8.48 4.58 -10.41
N HIS A 77 -8.03 5.79 -10.73
CA HIS A 77 -7.53 6.15 -12.06
C HIS A 77 -6.36 5.27 -12.51
N ILE A 78 -5.43 4.97 -11.60
CA ILE A 78 -4.27 4.11 -11.91
C ILE A 78 -4.69 2.67 -12.06
N ILE A 79 -5.52 2.16 -11.16
CA ILE A 79 -5.95 0.76 -11.23
C ILE A 79 -6.66 0.50 -12.57
N GLN A 80 -7.43 1.47 -13.07
CA GLN A 80 -8.08 1.39 -14.37
C GLN A 80 -7.12 1.55 -15.56
N SER A 81 -5.98 2.24 -15.40
CA SER A 81 -4.99 2.42 -16.49
C SER A 81 -4.02 1.25 -16.64
N LEU A 82 -3.99 0.32 -15.67
CA LEU A 82 -3.07 -0.81 -15.69
C LEU A 82 -3.63 -1.99 -16.50
N ASP A 83 -2.85 -2.48 -17.46
CA ASP A 83 -3.23 -3.65 -18.27
C ASP A 83 -2.94 -4.99 -17.57
N LYS A 84 -2.19 -5.00 -16.46
CA LYS A 84 -1.73 -6.22 -15.78
C LYS A 84 -2.57 -6.49 -14.53
N PRO A 85 -3.37 -7.59 -14.50
CA PRO A 85 -4.22 -7.92 -13.35
C PRO A 85 -3.44 -8.03 -12.04
N LEU A 86 -2.25 -8.64 -12.06
CA LEU A 86 -1.40 -8.75 -10.88
C LEU A 86 -1.01 -7.38 -10.29
N LEU A 87 -0.71 -6.39 -11.15
CA LEU A 87 -0.39 -5.04 -10.66
C LEU A 87 -1.63 -4.39 -10.05
N GLN A 88 -2.80 -4.54 -10.68
CA GLN A 88 -4.05 -4.05 -10.12
C GLN A 88 -4.29 -4.63 -8.72
N GLU A 89 -4.16 -5.95 -8.57
CA GLU A 89 -4.35 -6.65 -7.29
C GLU A 89 -3.39 -6.15 -6.20
N VAL A 90 -2.10 -5.97 -6.52
CA VAL A 90 -1.10 -5.45 -5.58
C VAL A 90 -1.45 -4.05 -5.12
N ILE A 91 -1.90 -3.19 -6.03
CA ILE A 91 -2.29 -1.81 -5.69
C ILE A 91 -3.57 -1.80 -4.86
N ILE A 92 -4.59 -2.57 -5.25
CA ILE A 92 -5.84 -2.73 -4.50
C ILE A 92 -5.53 -3.19 -3.08
N TRP A 93 -4.73 -4.24 -2.92
CA TRP A 93 -4.32 -4.75 -1.60
C TRP A 93 -3.66 -3.67 -0.75
N ARG A 94 -2.72 -2.90 -1.33
CA ARG A 94 -2.05 -1.81 -0.62
C ARG A 94 -3.01 -0.70 -0.20
N MET A 95 -4.00 -0.39 -1.04
CA MET A 95 -5.02 0.62 -0.76
C MET A 95 -6.04 0.16 0.30
N GLU A 96 -6.41 -1.12 0.30
CA GLU A 96 -7.25 -1.71 1.34
C GLU A 96 -6.54 -1.69 2.70
N LEU A 97 -5.26 -2.06 2.76
CA LEU A 97 -4.43 -1.96 3.98
C LEU A 97 -4.45 -0.54 4.54
N ARG A 98 -4.23 0.47 3.68
CA ARG A 98 -4.27 1.89 4.09
C ARG A 98 -5.63 2.31 4.61
N THR A 99 -6.69 1.90 3.92
CA THR A 99 -8.07 2.22 4.32
C THR A 99 -8.38 1.64 5.71
N ILE A 100 -7.94 0.41 5.98
CA ILE A 100 -8.08 -0.21 7.30
C ILE A 100 -7.29 0.58 8.36
N MET A 101 -6.03 0.93 8.10
CA MET A 101 -5.23 1.70 9.06
C MET A 101 -5.79 3.10 9.32
N ALA A 102 -6.33 3.76 8.29
CA ALA A 102 -7.03 5.04 8.42
C ALA A 102 -8.29 4.89 9.29
N ALA A 103 -9.04 3.80 9.15
CA ALA A 103 -10.20 3.48 9.98
C ALA A 103 -9.82 3.35 11.46
N ILE A 104 -8.79 2.54 11.76
CA ILE A 104 -8.27 2.34 13.11
C ILE A 104 -7.86 3.68 13.73
N ARG A 105 -7.12 4.50 12.97
CA ARG A 105 -6.70 5.85 13.40
C ARG A 105 -7.90 6.76 13.67
N ARG A 106 -8.86 6.82 12.75
CA ARG A 106 -10.07 7.66 12.86
C ARG A 106 -10.87 7.29 14.12
N ARG A 107 -11.08 5.99 14.38
CA ARG A 107 -11.77 5.52 15.58
C ARG A 107 -11.03 5.89 16.87
N LYS A 108 -9.69 5.71 16.92
CA LYS A 108 -8.89 6.11 18.10
C LYS A 108 -8.98 7.62 18.39
N LEU A 109 -9.11 8.44 17.36
CA LEU A 109 -9.31 9.89 17.49
C LEU A 109 -10.74 10.25 17.95
N GLY A 110 -11.59 9.27 18.28
CA GLY A 110 -12.97 9.50 18.70
C GLY A 110 -13.89 10.00 17.58
N LYS A 111 -13.46 9.91 16.32
CA LYS A 111 -14.27 10.31 15.17
C LYS A 111 -15.26 9.21 14.81
N ASP A 112 -16.44 9.64 14.36
CA ASP A 112 -17.48 8.74 13.90
C ASP A 112 -17.09 7.96 12.63
N ALA A 113 -17.86 6.89 12.40
CA ALA A 113 -17.83 6.16 11.15
C ALA A 113 -18.04 7.14 9.97
N PRO A 114 -17.29 6.97 8.87
CA PRO A 114 -17.46 7.81 7.69
C PRO A 114 -18.87 7.69 7.12
N ALA A 115 -19.42 8.84 6.71
CA ALA A 115 -20.81 8.91 6.25
C ALA A 115 -21.03 8.06 4.99
N LYS A 116 -22.29 7.67 4.73
CA LYS A 116 -22.65 6.80 3.60
C LYS A 116 -22.24 7.39 2.25
N ASN A 117 -22.33 8.71 2.11
CA ASN A 117 -21.99 9.50 0.92
C ASN A 117 -20.55 10.06 0.95
N GLU A 118 -19.80 9.90 2.04
CA GLU A 118 -18.43 10.39 2.16
C GLU A 118 -17.46 9.43 1.47
N ARG A 119 -16.78 9.85 0.41
CA ARG A 119 -15.69 9.07 -0.19
C ARG A 119 -14.43 9.24 0.69
N TRP A 120 -13.93 8.18 1.31
CA TRP A 120 -12.90 8.29 2.37
C TRP A 120 -11.85 7.15 2.35
N GLY A 121 -11.95 6.24 1.40
CA GLY A 121 -11.13 5.03 1.34
C GLY A 121 -11.35 4.29 0.03
N TYR A 122 -10.67 3.15 -0.13
CA TYR A 122 -10.68 2.39 -1.36
C TYR A 122 -10.85 0.88 -1.12
N GLY A 123 -11.47 0.21 -2.09
CA GLY A 123 -11.60 -1.26 -2.12
C GLY A 123 -12.82 -1.79 -1.38
N GLN A 124 -12.91 -3.13 -1.33
CA GLN A 124 -14.09 -3.83 -0.82
C GLN A 124 -14.23 -3.71 0.70
N VAL A 125 -13.17 -3.29 1.41
CA VAL A 125 -13.17 -3.12 2.87
C VAL A 125 -14.04 -1.94 3.34
N VAL A 126 -14.23 -0.92 2.52
CA VAL A 126 -14.97 0.31 2.87
C VAL A 126 -16.38 0.03 3.41
N PRO A 127 -17.25 -0.73 2.71
CA PRO A 127 -18.58 -1.03 3.23
C PRO A 127 -18.57 -1.85 4.53
N PHE A 128 -17.63 -2.78 4.70
CA PHE A 128 -17.51 -3.56 5.94
C PHE A 128 -17.11 -2.68 7.11
N ILE A 129 -16.12 -1.79 6.92
CA ILE A 129 -15.68 -0.85 7.95
C ILE A 129 -16.84 0.04 8.42
N ARG A 130 -17.60 0.61 7.47
CA ARG A 130 -18.76 1.44 7.83
C ARG A 130 -19.83 0.65 8.59
N LYS A 131 -20.17 -0.55 8.10
CA LYS A 131 -21.22 -1.39 8.70
C LYS A 131 -20.83 -1.88 10.10
N ASN A 132 -19.57 -2.20 10.30
CA ASN A 132 -19.06 -2.88 11.50
C ASN A 132 -18.18 -1.98 12.36
N TRP A 133 -18.41 -0.66 12.35
CA TRP A 133 -17.54 0.32 13.01
C TRP A 133 -17.27 0.05 14.50
N GLN A 134 -18.28 -0.50 15.18
CA GLN A 134 -18.25 -0.84 16.61
C GLN A 134 -17.50 -2.14 16.92
N ILE A 135 -17.15 -2.92 15.89
CA ILE A 135 -16.40 -4.17 16.05
C ILE A 135 -14.91 -3.84 15.92
N ASP A 136 -14.09 -4.29 16.85
CA ASP A 136 -12.66 -3.93 16.95
C ASP A 136 -11.87 -4.17 15.65
N ASP A 137 -12.19 -5.23 14.92
CA ASP A 137 -11.54 -5.57 13.66
C ASP A 137 -12.38 -5.23 12.42
N PHE A 138 -13.51 -4.52 12.58
CA PHE A 138 -14.49 -4.26 11.53
C PHE A 138 -15.07 -5.52 10.86
N SER A 139 -14.98 -6.67 11.53
CA SER A 139 -15.21 -8.01 10.98
C SER A 139 -14.30 -8.37 9.81
N LEU A 140 -13.11 -7.77 9.72
CA LEU A 140 -12.16 -8.01 8.64
C LEU A 140 -11.14 -9.11 8.96
N SER A 141 -11.03 -9.60 10.20
CA SER A 141 -9.98 -10.58 10.55
C SER A 141 -10.07 -11.91 9.79
N HIS A 142 -11.25 -12.27 9.29
CA HIS A 142 -11.42 -13.47 8.46
C HIS A 142 -10.67 -13.37 7.12
N ARG A 143 -10.55 -12.15 6.56
CA ARG A 143 -9.83 -11.87 5.31
C ARG A 143 -8.42 -11.35 5.58
N PHE A 144 -8.25 -10.61 6.68
CA PHE A 144 -7.02 -9.94 7.07
C PHE A 144 -6.71 -10.25 8.53
N ALA A 145 -6.12 -11.43 8.80
CA ALA A 145 -5.85 -11.91 10.17
C ALA A 145 -5.05 -10.91 11.05
N TRP A 146 -4.29 -10.01 10.42
CA TRP A 146 -3.50 -8.98 11.11
C TRP A 146 -4.34 -7.83 11.70
N VAL A 147 -5.59 -7.61 11.28
CA VAL A 147 -6.36 -6.39 11.63
C VAL A 147 -6.62 -6.26 13.12
N SER A 148 -7.06 -7.35 13.76
CA SER A 148 -7.28 -7.37 15.22
C SER A 148 -5.97 -7.07 15.98
N HIS A 149 -4.85 -7.64 15.52
CA HIS A 149 -3.55 -7.39 16.13
C HIS A 149 -3.08 -5.94 15.92
N ALA A 150 -3.26 -5.39 14.71
CA ALA A 150 -2.93 -4.00 14.41
C ALA A 150 -3.74 -3.03 15.26
N ASN A 151 -5.05 -3.27 15.45
CA ASN A 151 -5.88 -2.45 16.33
C ASN A 151 -5.34 -2.44 17.77
N THR A 152 -4.98 -3.61 18.30
CA THR A 152 -4.40 -3.76 19.64
C THR A 152 -3.10 -2.98 19.78
N LEU A 153 -2.14 -3.20 18.87
CA LEU A 153 -0.85 -2.50 18.87
C LEU A 153 -1.02 -0.98 18.73
N PHE A 154 -2.00 -0.54 17.92
CA PHE A 154 -2.30 0.87 17.73
C PHE A 154 -2.89 1.52 18.99
N ILE A 155 -3.79 0.84 19.70
CA ILE A 155 -4.38 1.32 20.97
C ILE A 155 -3.29 1.42 22.05
N GLU A 156 -2.43 0.41 22.14
CA GLU A 156 -1.33 0.34 23.11
C GLU A 156 -0.14 1.27 22.80
N ASN A 157 -0.19 2.02 21.69
CA ASN A 157 0.91 2.87 21.19
C ASN A 157 2.23 2.12 20.93
N LYS A 158 2.14 0.83 20.57
CA LYS A 158 3.28 -0.01 20.19
C LYS A 158 3.65 0.21 18.72
N SER A 159 4.17 1.41 18.42
CA SER A 159 4.42 1.85 17.04
C SER A 159 5.43 0.99 16.29
N VAL A 160 6.49 0.52 16.96
CA VAL A 160 7.53 -0.31 16.35
C VAL A 160 7.00 -1.70 16.01
N GLU A 161 6.25 -2.30 16.93
CA GLU A 161 5.61 -3.60 16.73
C GLU A 161 4.54 -3.54 15.63
N LEU A 162 3.81 -2.43 15.56
CA LEU A 162 2.84 -2.21 14.49
C LEU A 162 3.53 -2.12 13.12
N GLU A 163 4.67 -1.41 13.03
CA GLU A 163 5.44 -1.34 11.80
C GLU A 163 6.12 -2.68 11.44
N LYS A 164 6.35 -3.57 12.41
CA LYS A 164 6.79 -4.96 12.14
C LYS A 164 5.68 -5.84 11.60
N LEU A 165 4.44 -5.57 11.97
CA LEU A 165 3.26 -6.33 11.55
C LEU A 165 2.82 -6.00 10.11
N LEU A 166 2.98 -4.74 9.70
CA LEU A 166 2.50 -4.18 8.43
C LEU A 166 3.56 -4.24 7.31
#